data_AF-A0A7J2Y891-F1
#
_entry.id   AF-A0A7J2Y891-F1
#
_cell.length_a   1.000
_cell.length_b   1.000
_cell.length_c   1.000
_cell.angle_alpha   90.00
_cell.angle_beta   90.00
_cell.angle_gamma   90.00
#
_symmetry.space_group_name_H-M   'P 1'
#
loop_
_entity.id
_entity.type
_entity.pdbx_description
1 polymer ?
#
loop_
_entity_poly.entity_id
_entity_poly.type
_entity_poly.pdbx_seq_one_letter_code
_entity_poly.pdbx_strand_id
1 'polypeptide(L)'
;MASPIRDLFVLDLRIAPGDAKVLEAAAKTELARRTRFHEDTAEDMVARLRDPRFFGEFAASLLDRSGLQRSTRLALAEHAFDLLPLPRTEDEVILVESRAPPRLLKLADFLGASSAFTMLHVLHLVYAVFLDRFLVTRVARPVRASVLKYVLKAEASPELRGLYGGLHLASVPPREASDEFQRVLRARSISMEAKRVLASLAAADDGGLTVLAGLAEKEGLLPVEAEPAESPSVLANVPRLPPELAPTARGWLERRRRMELRSRARYS
;
A
#
# COMPACT_ATOMS: atom_id res chain seq x y z
N MET A 1 -26.17 -30.56 1.86
CA MET A 1 -25.45 -29.96 3.00
C MET A 1 -25.13 -28.52 2.66
N ALA A 2 -25.27 -27.59 3.61
CA ALA A 2 -24.76 -26.23 3.46
C ALA A 2 -23.23 -26.30 3.26
N SER A 3 -22.68 -25.45 2.41
CA SER A 3 -21.24 -25.45 2.12
C SER A 3 -20.59 -24.36 2.97
N PRO A 4 -19.73 -24.69 3.95
CA PRO A 4 -19.10 -23.70 4.82
C PRO A 4 -18.35 -22.60 4.06
N ILE A 5 -17.74 -22.96 2.92
CA ILE A 5 -17.05 -22.01 2.02
C ILE A 5 -18.06 -21.05 1.38
N ARG A 6 -19.24 -21.54 1.01
CA ARG A 6 -20.28 -20.70 0.42
C ARG A 6 -20.90 -19.78 1.46
N ASP A 7 -21.08 -20.29 2.67
CA ASP A 7 -21.61 -19.52 3.80
C ASP A 7 -20.67 -18.38 4.18
N LEU A 8 -19.34 -18.59 4.15
CA LEU A 8 -18.35 -17.51 4.27
C LEU A 8 -18.62 -16.38 3.26
N PHE A 9 -18.86 -16.69 1.99
CA PHE A 9 -19.11 -15.66 0.98
C PHE A 9 -20.47 -14.98 1.13
N VAL A 10 -21.53 -15.73 1.46
CA VAL A 10 -22.89 -15.19 1.54
C VAL A 10 -23.13 -14.43 2.84
N LEU A 11 -22.67 -14.97 3.98
CA LEU A 11 -22.94 -14.43 5.30
C LEU A 11 -21.91 -13.38 5.70
N ASP A 12 -20.62 -13.72 5.59
CA ASP A 12 -19.55 -12.83 6.08
C ASP A 12 -19.30 -11.70 5.07
N LEU A 13 -19.22 -12.02 3.77
CA LEU A 13 -18.93 -11.03 2.72
C LEU A 13 -20.17 -10.46 2.01
N ARG A 14 -21.37 -10.92 2.37
CA ARG A 14 -22.65 -10.47 1.81
C ARG A 14 -22.71 -10.57 0.28
N ILE A 15 -22.09 -11.60 -0.29
CA ILE A 15 -22.03 -11.82 -1.74
C ILE A 15 -23.30 -12.52 -2.22
N ALA A 16 -23.81 -12.10 -3.37
CA ALA A 16 -25.00 -12.70 -3.98
C ALA A 16 -24.82 -14.21 -4.21
N PRO A 17 -25.86 -15.05 -3.97
CA PRO A 17 -25.73 -16.52 -4.03
C PRO A 17 -25.22 -17.09 -5.36
N GLY A 18 -25.45 -16.38 -6.47
CA GLY A 18 -24.95 -16.72 -7.79
C GLY A 18 -23.43 -16.60 -7.88
N ASP A 19 -22.89 -15.44 -7.50
CA ASP A 19 -21.44 -15.19 -7.47
C ASP A 19 -20.77 -16.05 -6.39
N ALA A 20 -21.40 -16.24 -5.22
CA ALA A 20 -20.87 -17.11 -4.17
C ALA A 20 -20.64 -18.55 -4.65
N LYS A 21 -21.47 -19.07 -5.57
CA LYS A 21 -21.25 -20.39 -6.20
C LYS A 21 -19.98 -20.42 -7.05
N VAL A 22 -19.76 -19.35 -7.82
CA VAL A 22 -18.57 -19.19 -8.67
C VAL A 22 -17.32 -19.08 -7.80
N LEU A 23 -17.40 -18.33 -6.70
CA LEU A 23 -16.31 -18.15 -5.74
C LEU A 23 -15.99 -19.45 -5.00
N GLU A 24 -17.00 -20.21 -4.58
CA GLU A 24 -16.82 -21.52 -3.95
C GLU A 24 -16.04 -22.47 -4.88
N ALA A 25 -16.46 -22.58 -6.13
CA ALA A 25 -15.77 -23.42 -7.12
C ALA A 25 -14.33 -22.95 -7.38
N ALA A 26 -14.13 -21.63 -7.47
CA ALA A 26 -12.81 -21.03 -7.63
C ALA A 26 -11.90 -21.30 -6.43
N ALA A 27 -12.42 -21.14 -5.21
CA ALA A 27 -11.68 -21.37 -3.97
C ALA A 27 -11.25 -22.84 -3.86
N LYS A 28 -12.15 -23.79 -4.15
CA LYS A 28 -11.84 -25.22 -4.19
C LYS A 28 -10.73 -25.55 -5.19
N THR A 29 -10.80 -24.97 -6.37
CA THR A 29 -9.79 -25.16 -7.43
C THR A 29 -8.42 -24.61 -7.00
N GLU A 30 -8.40 -23.39 -6.45
CA GLU A 30 -7.16 -22.74 -6.04
C GLU A 30 -6.52 -23.42 -4.83
N LEU A 31 -7.33 -23.89 -3.88
CA LEU A 31 -6.88 -24.67 -2.73
C LEU A 31 -6.25 -25.98 -3.19
N ALA A 32 -6.94 -26.77 -4.01
CA ALA A 32 -6.42 -28.03 -4.56
C ALA A 32 -5.12 -27.84 -5.37
N ARG A 33 -4.91 -26.68 -5.99
CA ARG A 33 -3.66 -26.36 -6.70
C ARG A 33 -2.48 -26.10 -5.76
N ARG A 34 -2.73 -25.56 -4.56
CA ARG A 34 -1.70 -25.17 -3.60
C ARG A 34 -1.43 -26.22 -2.54
N THR A 35 -2.42 -27.04 -2.20
CA THR A 35 -2.27 -28.11 -1.23
C THR A 35 -1.94 -29.41 -1.95
N ARG A 36 -0.79 -30.03 -1.62
CA ARG A 36 -0.42 -31.37 -2.12
C ARG A 36 -1.16 -32.50 -1.39
N PHE A 37 -2.09 -32.16 -0.50
CA PHE A 37 -2.78 -33.09 0.39
C PHE A 37 -4.23 -33.22 -0.06
N HIS A 38 -4.68 -34.47 -0.27
CA HIS A 38 -5.99 -34.79 -0.83
C HIS A 38 -7.14 -34.79 0.21
N GLU A 39 -6.89 -34.35 1.45
CA GLU A 39 -7.81 -34.51 2.59
C GLU A 39 -8.05 -33.21 3.39
N ASP A 40 -8.03 -32.03 2.77
CA ASP A 40 -8.49 -30.81 3.48
C ASP A 40 -10.02 -30.90 3.72
N THR A 41 -10.46 -30.75 4.97
CA THR A 41 -11.89 -30.65 5.31
C THR A 41 -12.47 -29.30 4.87
N ALA A 42 -13.80 -29.16 4.83
CA ALA A 42 -14.42 -27.88 4.48
C ALA A 42 -14.04 -26.75 5.47
N GLU A 43 -13.83 -27.11 6.73
CA GLU A 43 -13.38 -26.24 7.82
C GLU A 43 -11.94 -25.76 7.59
N ASP A 44 -11.04 -26.65 7.16
CA ASP A 44 -9.65 -26.30 6.80
C ASP A 44 -9.62 -25.31 5.62
N MET A 45 -10.49 -25.53 4.64
CA MET A 45 -10.62 -24.63 3.49
C MET A 45 -11.10 -23.23 3.91
N VAL A 46 -12.06 -23.14 4.84
CA VAL A 46 -12.51 -21.86 5.41
C VAL A 46 -11.40 -21.19 6.22
N ALA A 47 -10.66 -21.94 7.04
CA ALA A 47 -9.54 -21.41 7.81
C ALA A 47 -8.47 -20.80 6.88
N ARG A 48 -8.15 -21.44 5.76
CA ARG A 48 -7.22 -20.90 4.75
C ARG A 48 -7.78 -19.66 4.04
N LEU A 49 -9.09 -19.56 3.83
CA LEU A 49 -9.72 -18.35 3.29
C LEU A 49 -9.74 -17.19 4.28
N ARG A 50 -9.41 -17.41 5.55
CA ARG A 50 -9.17 -16.36 6.55
C ARG A 50 -7.70 -15.98 6.68
N ASP A 51 -6.79 -16.71 6.04
CA ASP A 51 -5.39 -16.34 5.96
C ASP A 51 -5.21 -15.14 4.99
N PRO A 52 -4.62 -14.01 5.44
CA PRO A 52 -4.55 -12.79 4.62
C PRO A 52 -3.75 -12.98 3.32
N ARG A 53 -2.72 -13.84 3.35
CA ARG A 53 -1.86 -14.09 2.18
C ARG A 53 -2.57 -14.94 1.15
N PHE A 54 -3.20 -16.03 1.59
CA PHE A 54 -3.97 -16.90 0.73
C PHE A 54 -5.16 -16.14 0.14
N PHE A 55 -5.97 -15.50 0.99
CA PHE A 55 -7.15 -14.77 0.55
C PHE A 55 -6.80 -13.62 -0.39
N GLY A 56 -5.77 -12.82 -0.07
CA GLY A 56 -5.37 -11.72 -0.93
C GLY A 56 -4.90 -12.15 -2.31
N GLU A 57 -4.15 -13.25 -2.41
CA GLU A 57 -3.79 -13.83 -3.72
C GLU A 57 -5.00 -14.38 -4.47
N PHE A 58 -5.89 -15.06 -3.76
CA PHE A 58 -7.15 -15.56 -4.31
C PHE A 58 -8.00 -14.41 -4.87
N ALA A 59 -8.27 -13.37 -4.08
CA ALA A 59 -9.00 -12.17 -4.49
C ALA A 59 -8.34 -11.49 -5.69
N ALA A 60 -7.00 -11.31 -5.67
CA ALA A 60 -6.26 -10.67 -6.76
C ALA A 60 -6.34 -11.44 -8.08
N SER A 61 -6.50 -12.77 -8.02
CA SER A 61 -6.69 -13.61 -9.20
C SER A 61 -8.07 -13.46 -9.83
N LEU A 62 -9.06 -12.98 -9.07
CA LEU A 62 -10.46 -12.88 -9.47
C LEU A 62 -10.86 -11.49 -9.98
N LEU A 63 -10.02 -10.46 -9.81
CA LEU A 63 -10.33 -9.09 -10.22
C LEU A 63 -10.62 -8.96 -11.73
N ASP A 64 -9.97 -9.77 -12.55
CA ASP A 64 -10.13 -9.74 -14.01
C ASP A 64 -11.17 -10.76 -14.52
N ARG A 65 -11.82 -11.50 -13.63
CA ARG A 65 -12.79 -12.55 -14.00
C ARG A 65 -14.10 -11.93 -14.48
N SER A 66 -14.43 -12.15 -15.75
CA SER A 66 -15.63 -11.59 -16.40
C SER A 66 -16.96 -12.10 -15.82
N GLY A 67 -16.97 -13.28 -15.21
CA GLY A 67 -18.16 -13.91 -14.63
C GLY A 67 -18.51 -13.45 -13.20
N LEU A 68 -17.85 -12.42 -12.66
CA LEU A 68 -18.15 -11.87 -11.34
C LEU A 68 -18.64 -10.43 -11.44
N GLN A 69 -19.68 -10.11 -10.67
CA GLN A 69 -20.16 -8.74 -10.56
C GLN A 69 -19.08 -7.83 -10.00
N ARG A 70 -19.16 -6.54 -10.35
CA ARG A 70 -18.20 -5.54 -9.85
C ARG A 70 -18.29 -5.39 -8.33
N SER A 71 -19.49 -5.40 -7.76
CA SER A 71 -19.73 -5.39 -6.30
C SER A 71 -19.04 -6.54 -5.59
N THR A 72 -19.09 -7.74 -6.16
CA THR A 72 -18.39 -8.91 -5.63
C THR A 72 -16.88 -8.71 -5.63
N ARG A 73 -16.31 -8.21 -6.74
CA ARG A 73 -14.87 -7.92 -6.82
C ARG A 73 -14.43 -6.83 -5.84
N LEU A 74 -15.28 -5.83 -5.60
CA LEU A 74 -15.06 -4.83 -4.55
C LEU A 74 -15.05 -5.46 -3.17
N ALA A 75 -16.07 -6.25 -2.82
CA ALA A 75 -16.15 -6.93 -1.53
C ALA A 75 -14.93 -7.84 -1.27
N LEU A 76 -14.43 -8.55 -2.29
CA LEU A 76 -13.21 -9.33 -2.18
C LEU A 76 -11.96 -8.46 -1.97
N ALA A 77 -11.86 -7.32 -2.65
CA ALA A 77 -10.73 -6.43 -2.49
C ALA A 77 -10.70 -5.76 -1.11
N GLU A 78 -11.85 -5.26 -0.64
CA GLU A 78 -12.02 -4.72 0.72
C GLU A 78 -11.67 -5.77 1.77
N HIS A 79 -12.24 -6.97 1.66
CA HIS A 79 -11.99 -8.02 2.66
C HIS A 79 -10.52 -8.45 2.72
N ALA A 80 -9.81 -8.43 1.58
CA ALA A 80 -8.38 -8.73 1.59
C ALA A 80 -7.56 -7.71 2.38
N PHE A 81 -8.03 -6.46 2.48
CA PHE A 81 -7.45 -5.46 3.37
C PHE A 81 -7.93 -5.64 4.81
N ASP A 82 -9.21 -5.96 5.05
CA ASP A 82 -9.75 -6.22 6.40
C ASP A 82 -9.03 -7.35 7.15
N LEU A 83 -8.51 -8.33 6.41
CA LEU A 83 -7.75 -9.44 6.98
C LEU A 83 -6.31 -9.03 7.37
N LEU A 84 -5.79 -7.90 6.86
CA LEU A 84 -4.44 -7.48 7.20
C LEU A 84 -4.36 -7.05 8.66
N PRO A 85 -3.38 -7.54 9.43
CA PRO A 85 -3.19 -7.07 10.79
C PRO A 85 -2.74 -5.61 10.77
N LEU A 86 -3.37 -4.80 11.62
CA LEU A 86 -2.83 -3.52 12.07
C LEU A 86 -2.32 -3.71 13.49
N PRO A 87 -1.17 -3.11 13.84
CA PRO A 87 -0.70 -3.14 15.21
C PRO A 87 -1.73 -2.41 16.09
N ARG A 88 -2.11 -3.05 17.19
CA ARG A 88 -3.05 -2.52 18.19
C ARG A 88 -2.37 -1.55 19.14
N THR A 89 -1.05 -1.66 19.27
CA THR A 89 -0.17 -0.84 20.11
C THR A 89 1.17 -0.62 19.42
N GLU A 90 1.87 0.46 19.78
CA GLU A 90 3.17 0.85 19.20
C GLU A 90 4.26 -0.24 19.37
N ASP A 91 4.16 -1.08 20.41
CA ASP A 91 5.12 -2.16 20.69
C ASP A 91 4.78 -3.51 20.05
N GLU A 92 3.69 -3.60 19.27
CA GLU A 92 3.25 -4.87 18.69
C GLU A 92 4.10 -5.26 17.47
N VAL A 93 4.89 -6.32 17.61
CA VAL A 93 5.70 -6.88 16.51
C VAL A 93 4.81 -7.69 15.56
N ILE A 94 4.55 -7.17 14.36
CA ILE A 94 3.89 -7.99 13.32
C ILE A 94 4.93 -8.92 12.68
N LEU A 95 4.73 -10.21 12.91
CA LEU A 95 5.60 -11.26 12.43
C LEU A 95 5.59 -11.33 10.89
N VAL A 96 6.75 -11.69 10.32
CA VAL A 96 6.99 -11.84 8.87
C VAL A 96 6.01 -12.79 8.19
N GLU A 97 5.49 -13.76 8.94
CA GLU A 97 4.56 -14.76 8.45
C GLU A 97 3.14 -14.20 8.25
N SER A 98 2.81 -13.10 8.93
CA SER A 98 1.55 -12.33 8.85
C SER A 98 1.55 -11.25 7.75
N ARG A 99 2.58 -11.22 6.91
CA ARG A 99 2.79 -10.16 5.91
C ARG A 99 1.69 -10.10 4.85
N ALA A 100 1.51 -8.90 4.29
CA ALA A 100 0.62 -8.62 3.19
C ALA A 100 0.74 -9.61 2.01
N PRO A 101 -0.35 -9.87 1.28
CA PRO A 101 -0.33 -10.70 0.09
C PRO A 101 0.59 -10.10 -0.98
N PRO A 102 1.37 -10.91 -1.73
CA PRO A 102 2.28 -10.43 -2.78
C PRO A 102 1.64 -9.48 -3.80
N ARG A 103 0.36 -9.68 -4.12
CA ARG A 103 -0.42 -8.85 -5.05
C ARG A 103 -1.28 -7.78 -4.38
N LEU A 104 -0.98 -7.36 -3.14
CA LEU A 104 -1.74 -6.32 -2.44
C LEU A 104 -1.93 -5.04 -3.27
N LEU A 105 -0.88 -4.58 -3.97
CA LEU A 105 -0.97 -3.37 -4.81
C LEU A 105 -1.93 -3.54 -5.99
N LYS A 106 -2.18 -4.76 -6.48
CA LYS A 106 -3.19 -5.01 -7.51
C LYS A 106 -4.60 -4.78 -6.97
N LEU A 107 -4.85 -5.18 -5.72
CA LEU A 107 -6.12 -4.94 -5.02
C LEU A 107 -6.30 -3.42 -4.79
N ALA A 108 -5.25 -2.74 -4.33
CA ALA A 108 -5.25 -1.28 -4.16
C ALA A 108 -5.54 -0.53 -5.47
N ASP A 109 -4.94 -0.95 -6.58
CA ASP A 109 -5.17 -0.35 -7.89
C ASP A 109 -6.63 -0.50 -8.33
N PHE A 110 -7.22 -1.68 -8.11
CA PHE A 110 -8.64 -1.92 -8.40
C PHE A 110 -9.59 -1.06 -7.54
N LEU A 111 -9.30 -0.93 -6.24
CA LEU A 111 -10.05 -0.05 -5.34
C LEU A 111 -9.93 1.42 -5.77
N GLY A 112 -8.73 1.88 -6.12
CA GLY A 112 -8.48 3.23 -6.60
C GLY A 112 -9.19 3.53 -7.92
N ALA A 113 -9.12 2.60 -8.88
CA ALA A 113 -9.84 2.69 -10.15
C ALA A 113 -11.37 2.67 -9.95
N SER A 114 -11.83 2.09 -8.84
CA SER A 114 -13.25 2.03 -8.50
C SER A 114 -13.74 3.14 -7.55
N SER A 115 -12.89 4.09 -7.19
CA SER A 115 -13.21 5.15 -6.22
C SER A 115 -13.65 4.62 -4.85
N ALA A 116 -13.19 3.40 -4.48
CA ALA A 116 -13.41 2.77 -3.17
C ALA A 116 -12.16 2.85 -2.27
N PHE A 117 -11.08 3.45 -2.75
CA PHE A 117 -9.83 3.58 -2.00
C PHE A 117 -9.97 4.60 -0.85
N THR A 118 -9.54 4.23 0.37
CA THR A 118 -9.82 4.96 1.62
C THR A 118 -8.53 5.24 2.39
N MET A 119 -8.61 6.07 3.44
CA MET A 119 -7.48 6.29 4.34
C MET A 119 -7.00 5.00 5.03
N LEU A 120 -7.92 4.10 5.37
CA LEU A 120 -7.57 2.81 5.99
C LEU A 120 -6.73 1.95 5.03
N HIS A 121 -7.04 1.98 3.73
CA HIS A 121 -6.21 1.34 2.71
C HIS A 121 -4.80 1.94 2.62
N VAL A 122 -4.66 3.26 2.81
CA VAL A 122 -3.35 3.92 2.87
C VAL A 122 -2.53 3.42 4.06
N LEU A 123 -3.13 3.35 5.25
CA LEU A 123 -2.45 2.85 6.45
C LEU A 123 -1.93 1.42 6.26
N HIS A 124 -2.77 0.52 5.76
CA HIS A 124 -2.36 -0.86 5.46
C HIS A 124 -1.22 -0.93 4.44
N LEU A 125 -1.25 -0.10 3.39
CA LEU A 125 -0.19 -0.07 2.39
C LEU A 125 1.12 0.48 2.95
N VAL A 126 1.08 1.52 3.78
CA VAL A 126 2.26 2.04 4.47
C VAL A 126 2.88 0.94 5.33
N TYR A 127 2.07 0.30 6.16
CA TYR A 127 2.51 -0.77 7.04
C TYR A 127 3.12 -1.94 6.25
N ALA A 128 2.41 -2.41 5.22
CA ALA A 128 2.85 -3.51 4.38
C ALA A 128 4.17 -3.21 3.66
N VAL A 129 4.29 -2.03 3.04
CA VAL A 129 5.50 -1.64 2.30
C VAL A 129 6.67 -1.35 3.23
N PHE A 130 6.42 -0.82 4.43
CA PHE A 130 7.45 -0.64 5.45
C PHE A 130 8.07 -1.99 5.85
N LEU A 131 7.24 -3.03 6.06
CA LEU A 131 7.71 -4.38 6.40
C LEU A 131 8.30 -5.17 5.22
N ASP A 132 7.83 -4.93 4.00
CA ASP A 132 8.30 -5.61 2.79
C ASP A 132 8.27 -4.67 1.57
N ARG A 133 9.35 -3.90 1.43
CA ARG A 133 9.53 -2.95 0.32
C ARG A 133 9.42 -3.58 -1.08
N PHE A 134 9.70 -4.88 -1.20
CA PHE A 134 9.61 -5.58 -2.47
C PHE A 134 8.16 -5.74 -2.95
N LEU A 135 7.15 -5.52 -2.10
CA LEU A 135 5.74 -5.48 -2.51
C LEU A 135 5.50 -4.48 -3.65
N VAL A 136 6.23 -3.35 -3.65
CA VAL A 136 6.13 -2.33 -4.71
C VAL A 136 6.53 -2.91 -6.07
N THR A 137 7.60 -3.71 -6.11
CA THR A 137 8.17 -4.23 -7.35
C THR A 137 7.60 -5.59 -7.79
N ARG A 138 6.76 -6.23 -6.95
CA ARG A 138 6.04 -7.48 -7.27
C ARG A 138 4.89 -7.31 -8.27
N VAL A 139 4.45 -6.07 -8.52
CA VAL A 139 3.41 -5.75 -9.52
C VAL A 139 4.00 -4.98 -10.70
N ALA A 140 3.28 -4.97 -11.83
CA ALA A 140 3.71 -4.25 -13.02
C ALA A 140 3.80 -2.72 -12.80
N ARG A 141 4.66 -2.05 -13.57
CA ARG A 141 4.89 -0.59 -13.47
C ARG A 141 3.62 0.24 -13.51
N PRO A 142 2.65 -0.03 -14.41
CA PRO A 142 1.42 0.75 -14.44
C PRO A 142 0.61 0.65 -13.15
N VAL A 143 0.56 -0.54 -12.52
CA VAL A 143 -0.18 -0.78 -11.28
C VAL A 143 0.43 0.03 -10.13
N ARG A 144 1.73 -0.12 -9.88
CA ARG A 144 2.38 0.59 -8.76
C ARG A 144 2.38 2.12 -8.97
N ALA A 145 2.54 2.60 -10.19
CA ALA A 145 2.44 4.04 -10.49
C ALA A 145 1.02 4.59 -10.23
N SER A 146 -0.03 3.82 -10.54
CA SER A 146 -1.41 4.18 -10.20
C SER A 146 -1.64 4.20 -8.70
N VAL A 147 -1.16 3.19 -7.97
CA VAL A 147 -1.27 3.13 -6.50
C VAL A 147 -0.57 4.33 -5.84
N LEU A 148 0.65 4.68 -6.27
CA LEU A 148 1.33 5.90 -5.79
C LEU A 148 0.45 7.13 -5.97
N LYS A 149 -0.16 7.28 -7.15
CA LYS A 149 -1.08 8.39 -7.43
C LYS A 149 -2.32 8.35 -6.54
N TYR A 150 -2.91 7.19 -6.27
CA TYR A 150 -4.07 7.08 -5.38
C TYR A 150 -3.72 7.45 -3.95
N VAL A 151 -2.61 6.94 -3.42
CA VAL A 151 -2.15 7.26 -2.06
C VAL A 151 -1.88 8.76 -1.89
N LEU A 152 -1.18 9.38 -2.84
CA LEU A 152 -0.86 10.81 -2.76
C LEU A 152 -2.10 11.73 -2.88
N LYS A 153 -3.23 11.19 -3.37
CA LYS A 153 -4.52 11.89 -3.48
C LYS A 153 -5.49 11.60 -2.35
N ALA A 154 -5.36 10.45 -1.69
CA ALA A 154 -6.27 9.97 -0.66
C ALA A 154 -6.45 10.99 0.46
N GLU A 155 -7.56 10.96 1.18
CA GLU A 155 -7.85 11.85 2.32
C GLU A 155 -7.08 11.43 3.58
N ALA A 156 -5.75 11.43 3.51
CA ALA A 156 -4.83 11.10 4.61
C ALA A 156 -3.96 12.32 5.00
N SER A 157 -3.21 12.26 6.11
CA SER A 157 -2.25 13.33 6.44
C SER A 157 -1.17 13.46 5.34
N PRO A 158 -0.66 14.67 5.04
CA PRO A 158 0.47 14.86 4.13
C PRO A 158 1.70 14.02 4.51
N GLU A 159 1.91 13.81 5.81
CA GLU A 159 2.95 12.98 6.42
C GLU A 159 2.82 11.51 6.00
N LEU A 160 1.66 10.89 6.21
CA LEU A 160 1.42 9.49 5.86
C LEU A 160 1.54 9.27 4.34
N ARG A 161 1.02 10.22 3.55
CA ARG A 161 1.17 10.21 2.08
C ARG A 161 2.64 10.32 1.67
N GLY A 162 3.38 11.20 2.34
CA GLY A 162 4.81 11.41 2.12
C GLY A 162 5.65 10.20 2.49
N LEU A 163 5.33 9.55 3.61
CA LEU A 163 5.96 8.31 4.07
C LEU A 163 5.79 7.20 3.02
N TYR A 164 4.54 6.92 2.60
CA TYR A 164 4.30 5.94 1.52
C TYR A 164 5.07 6.30 0.25
N GLY A 165 4.97 7.56 -0.19
CA GLY A 165 5.62 8.00 -1.42
C GLY A 165 7.14 7.90 -1.36
N GLY A 166 7.74 8.16 -0.20
CA GLY A 166 9.18 7.99 0.01
C GLY A 166 9.59 6.51 -0.05
N LEU A 167 8.89 5.64 0.70
CA LEU A 167 9.11 4.19 0.66
C LEU A 167 8.96 3.64 -0.77
N HIS A 168 7.93 4.10 -1.50
CA HIS A 168 7.68 3.71 -2.88
C HIS A 168 8.84 4.09 -3.81
N LEU A 169 9.23 5.37 -3.79
CA LEU A 169 10.28 5.88 -4.68
C LEU A 169 11.65 5.25 -4.38
N ALA A 170 11.91 4.90 -3.12
CA ALA A 170 13.13 4.18 -2.74
C ALA A 170 13.11 2.69 -3.15
N SER A 171 11.93 2.12 -3.42
CA SER A 171 11.78 0.69 -3.75
C SER A 171 11.88 0.41 -5.25
N VAL A 172 11.71 1.42 -6.11
CA VAL A 172 11.72 1.27 -7.57
C VAL A 172 13.08 1.66 -8.18
N PRO A 173 13.41 1.22 -9.42
CA PRO A 173 14.67 1.59 -10.06
C PRO A 173 14.85 3.12 -10.16
N PRO A 174 16.07 3.68 -10.03
CA PRO A 174 16.31 5.12 -9.96
C PRO A 174 15.72 5.95 -11.11
N ARG A 175 15.77 5.42 -12.33
CA ARG A 175 15.16 6.06 -13.51
C ARG A 175 13.64 6.16 -13.38
N GLU A 176 13.01 5.10 -12.90
CA GLU A 176 11.57 5.07 -12.67
C GLU A 176 11.16 6.01 -11.52
N ALA A 177 11.90 6.00 -10.41
CA ALA A 177 11.70 6.93 -9.31
C ALA A 177 11.77 8.38 -9.79
N SER A 178 12.75 8.71 -10.63
CA SER A 178 12.92 10.05 -11.21
C SER A 178 11.72 10.45 -12.08
N ASP A 179 11.26 9.57 -12.97
CA ASP A 179 10.10 9.81 -13.82
C ASP A 179 8.82 10.02 -13.00
N GLU A 180 8.63 9.23 -11.95
CA GLU A 180 7.44 9.29 -11.09
C GLU A 180 7.45 10.52 -10.20
N PHE A 181 8.59 10.84 -9.58
CA PHE A 181 8.77 12.03 -8.79
C PHE A 181 8.48 13.30 -9.60
N GLN A 182 9.00 13.41 -10.82
CA GLN A 182 8.68 14.53 -11.71
C GLN A 182 7.18 14.60 -12.05
N ARG A 183 6.56 13.45 -12.34
CA ARG A 183 5.11 13.37 -12.60
C ARG A 183 4.30 13.85 -11.39
N VAL A 184 4.67 13.44 -10.18
CA VAL A 184 4.04 13.86 -8.92
C VAL A 184 4.14 15.37 -8.72
N LEU A 185 5.33 15.95 -8.88
CA LEU A 185 5.54 17.39 -8.71
C LEU A 185 4.74 18.24 -9.70
N ARG A 186 4.47 17.72 -10.91
CA ARG A 186 3.68 18.37 -11.96
C ARG A 186 2.18 18.12 -11.87
N ALA A 187 1.75 17.05 -11.19
CA ALA A 187 0.35 16.64 -11.14
C ALA A 187 -0.52 17.64 -10.37
N ARG A 188 -1.47 18.30 -11.02
CA ARG A 188 -2.38 19.28 -10.39
C ARG A 188 -3.26 18.68 -9.29
N SER A 189 -3.61 17.41 -9.44
CA SER A 189 -4.49 16.68 -8.52
C SER A 189 -3.83 16.26 -7.20
N ILE A 190 -2.52 16.44 -7.05
CA ILE A 190 -1.81 16.15 -5.79
C ILE A 190 -1.63 17.47 -5.05
N SER A 191 -1.96 17.46 -3.76
CA SER A 191 -1.90 18.65 -2.90
C SER A 191 -0.48 19.23 -2.82
N MET A 192 -0.40 20.51 -2.48
CA MET A 192 0.88 21.20 -2.39
C MET A 192 1.68 20.73 -1.19
N GLU A 193 1.00 20.38 -0.11
CA GLU A 193 1.54 19.86 1.14
C GLU A 193 2.24 18.52 0.88
N ALA A 194 1.57 17.56 0.22
CA ALA A 194 2.16 16.27 -0.10
C ALA A 194 3.39 16.40 -1.03
N LYS A 195 3.34 17.32 -2.01
CA LYS A 195 4.51 17.61 -2.86
C LYS A 195 5.66 18.21 -2.07
N ARG A 196 5.37 19.12 -1.12
CA ARG A 196 6.40 19.70 -0.25
C ARG A 196 7.05 18.62 0.61
N VAL A 197 6.28 17.73 1.23
CA VAL A 197 6.84 16.62 2.03
C VAL A 197 7.78 15.76 1.17
N LEU A 198 7.31 15.26 0.01
CA LEU A 198 8.14 14.45 -0.87
C LEU A 198 9.37 15.18 -1.40
N ALA A 199 9.24 16.47 -1.73
CA ALA A 199 10.38 17.25 -2.17
C ALA A 199 11.38 17.50 -1.03
N SER A 200 10.92 17.73 0.20
CA SER A 200 11.80 17.86 1.36
C SER A 200 12.55 16.55 1.64
N LEU A 201 11.86 15.41 1.57
CA LEU A 201 12.49 14.09 1.70
C LEU A 201 13.61 13.90 0.67
N ALA A 202 13.30 14.14 -0.60
CA ALA A 202 14.27 13.94 -1.69
C ALA A 202 15.41 14.97 -1.70
N ALA A 203 15.22 16.16 -1.14
CA ALA A 203 16.21 17.23 -1.12
C ALA A 203 17.24 17.10 0.01
N ALA A 204 16.95 16.27 1.02
CA ALA A 204 17.81 16.08 2.19
C ALA A 204 19.11 15.37 1.82
N ASP A 205 20.21 15.77 2.47
CA ASP A 205 21.57 15.30 2.12
C ASP A 205 21.83 13.83 2.52
N ASP A 206 21.06 13.32 3.47
CA ASP A 206 21.07 11.92 3.91
C ASP A 206 20.18 11.00 3.05
N GLY A 207 19.61 11.52 1.96
CA GLY A 207 18.63 10.83 1.13
C GLY A 207 17.25 10.72 1.78
N GLY A 208 16.93 11.58 2.74
CA GLY A 208 15.64 11.61 3.43
C GLY A 208 15.51 10.59 4.56
N LEU A 209 16.60 9.93 4.95
CA LEU A 209 16.63 8.87 5.96
C LEU A 209 16.07 9.34 7.31
N THR A 210 16.61 10.42 7.87
CA THR A 210 16.20 10.97 9.17
C THR A 210 14.75 11.40 9.15
N VAL A 211 14.30 12.03 8.05
CA VAL A 211 12.90 12.49 7.95
C VAL A 211 11.95 11.32 7.76
N LEU A 212 12.30 10.31 6.96
CA LEU A 212 11.49 9.09 6.82
C LEU A 212 11.42 8.30 8.13
N ALA A 213 12.51 8.22 8.89
CA ALA A 213 12.53 7.59 10.20
C ALA A 213 11.59 8.31 11.18
N GLY A 214 11.70 9.64 11.29
CA GLY A 214 10.79 10.42 12.15
C GLY A 214 9.32 10.36 11.72
N LEU A 215 9.04 10.25 10.42
CA LEU A 215 7.68 9.97 9.94
C LEU A 215 7.21 8.57 10.34
N ALA A 216 8.07 7.55 10.20
CA ALA A 216 7.75 6.18 10.59
C ALA A 216 7.53 6.04 12.12
N GLU A 217 8.33 6.72 12.94
CA GLU A 217 8.12 6.82 14.41
C GLU A 217 6.77 7.47 14.73
N LYS A 218 6.45 8.60 14.11
CA LYS A 218 5.18 9.32 14.34
C LYS A 218 3.94 8.49 13.94
N GLU A 219 4.09 7.59 12.98
CA GLU A 219 3.03 6.66 12.54
C GLU A 219 3.09 5.32 13.29
N GLY A 220 3.89 5.19 14.35
CA GLY A 220 3.97 3.98 15.20
C GLY A 220 4.61 2.77 14.52
N LEU A 221 5.40 2.98 13.46
CA LEU A 221 6.12 1.90 12.74
C LEU A 221 7.51 1.61 13.34
N LEU A 222 8.02 2.53 14.15
CA LEU A 222 9.30 2.44 14.85
C LEU A 222 9.11 2.82 16.31
N PRO A 223 9.87 2.21 17.24
CA PRO A 223 9.82 2.59 18.65
C PRO A 223 10.31 4.03 18.84
N VAL A 224 9.65 4.75 19.74
CA VAL A 224 9.99 6.14 20.11
C VAL A 224 11.22 6.13 21.01
N GLU A 225 12.43 5.85 20.51
CA GLU A 225 13.65 5.98 21.33
C GLU A 225 15.02 5.80 20.63
N ALA A 226 15.12 5.81 19.31
CA ALA A 226 16.41 5.53 18.67
C ALA A 226 17.05 6.77 18.05
N GLU A 227 18.36 6.98 18.27
CA GLU A 227 19.13 7.81 17.35
C GLU A 227 19.00 7.20 15.94
N PRO A 228 18.38 7.91 14.96
CA PRO A 228 17.94 7.28 13.71
C PRO A 228 19.07 6.64 12.89
N ALA A 229 20.31 7.11 13.10
CA ALA A 229 21.47 6.68 12.34
C ALA A 229 22.06 5.34 12.80
N GLU A 230 21.79 4.91 14.04
CA GLU A 230 22.46 3.73 14.64
C GLU A 230 21.49 2.59 14.98
N SER A 231 20.18 2.82 14.87
CA SER A 231 19.17 1.81 15.17
C SER A 231 19.09 0.70 14.11
N PRO A 232 19.28 -0.58 14.48
CA PRO A 232 19.16 -1.69 13.53
C PRO A 232 17.79 -1.79 12.84
N SER A 233 16.71 -1.39 13.51
CA SER A 233 15.35 -1.39 12.94
C SER A 233 15.17 -0.29 11.89
N VAL A 234 15.79 0.87 12.07
CA VAL A 234 15.81 1.96 11.09
C VAL A 234 16.65 1.56 9.88
N LEU A 235 17.86 1.05 10.10
CA LEU A 235 18.76 0.63 9.02
C LEU A 235 18.17 -0.52 8.16
N ALA A 236 17.37 -1.40 8.77
CA ALA A 236 16.73 -2.50 8.06
C ALA A 236 15.55 -2.05 7.18
N ASN A 237 14.75 -1.08 7.65
CA ASN A 237 13.41 -0.80 7.11
C ASN A 237 13.24 0.60 6.51
N VAL A 238 14.05 1.58 6.89
CA VAL A 238 13.97 2.95 6.36
C VAL A 238 14.98 3.13 5.23
N PRO A 239 14.54 3.23 3.97
CA PRO A 239 15.44 3.33 2.85
C PRO A 239 15.88 4.78 2.62
N ARG A 240 16.99 4.94 1.90
CA ARG A 240 17.37 6.23 1.31
C ARG A 240 16.70 6.39 -0.05
N LEU A 241 16.26 7.61 -0.35
CA LEU A 241 15.79 7.96 -1.68
C LEU A 241 16.96 8.00 -2.68
N PRO A 242 16.72 7.72 -3.98
CA PRO A 242 17.74 7.82 -5.00
C PRO A 242 18.33 9.24 -5.04
N PRO A 243 19.67 9.40 -4.99
CA PRO A 243 20.32 10.71 -4.92
C PRO A 243 20.02 11.60 -6.14
N GLU A 244 19.65 11.00 -7.27
CA GLU A 244 19.27 11.69 -8.50
C GLU A 244 17.99 12.54 -8.35
N LEU A 245 17.18 12.28 -7.32
CA LEU A 245 15.98 13.07 -7.04
C LEU A 245 16.32 14.46 -6.46
N ALA A 246 17.44 14.58 -5.76
CA ALA A 246 17.78 15.76 -4.96
C ALA A 246 17.88 17.07 -5.77
N PRO A 247 18.55 17.13 -6.94
CA PRO A 247 18.60 18.35 -7.74
C PRO A 247 17.21 18.83 -8.17
N THR A 248 16.34 17.90 -8.59
CA THR A 248 14.96 18.21 -9.00
C THR A 248 14.15 18.73 -7.82
N ALA A 249 14.28 18.08 -6.66
CA ALA A 249 13.59 18.43 -5.43
C ALA A 249 13.98 19.83 -4.93
N ARG A 250 15.29 20.09 -4.80
CA ARG A 250 15.85 21.38 -4.37
C ARG A 250 15.40 22.52 -5.30
N GLY A 251 15.53 22.32 -6.61
CA GLY A 251 15.09 23.31 -7.59
C GLY A 251 13.57 23.58 -7.53
N TRP A 252 12.76 22.56 -7.24
CA TRP A 252 11.31 22.75 -7.06
C TRP A 252 10.98 23.55 -5.80
N LEU A 253 11.59 23.22 -4.66
CA LEU A 253 11.40 23.91 -3.39
C LEU A 253 11.80 25.39 -3.48
N GLU A 254 12.95 25.68 -4.10
CA GLU A 254 13.41 27.05 -4.27
C GLU A 254 12.44 27.89 -5.11
N ARG A 255 11.93 27.33 -6.23
CA ARG A 255 10.92 28.01 -7.05
C ARG A 255 9.64 28.29 -6.25
N ARG A 256 9.20 27.37 -5.38
CA ARG A 256 8.03 27.57 -4.52
C ARG A 256 8.25 28.68 -3.51
N ARG A 257 9.38 28.68 -2.81
CA ARG A 257 9.75 29.73 -1.85
C ARG A 257 9.76 31.12 -2.50
N ARG A 258 10.34 31.24 -3.70
CA ARG A 258 10.35 32.51 -4.46
C ARG A 258 8.95 32.99 -4.83
N MET A 259 8.04 32.09 -5.19
CA MET A 259 6.65 32.46 -5.50
C MET A 259 5.88 32.94 -4.26
N GLU A 260 6.07 32.29 -3.11
CA GLU A 260 5.42 32.66 -1.84
C GLU A 260 5.90 34.02 -1.33
N LEU A 261 7.20 34.32 -1.45
CA LEU A 261 7.73 35.64 -1.10
C LEU A 261 7.16 36.73 -2.01
N ARG A 262 7.03 36.46 -3.30
CA ARG A 262 6.44 37.39 -4.28
C ARG A 262 4.95 37.60 -4.08
N SER A 263 4.20 36.63 -3.57
CA SER A 263 2.79 36.84 -3.24
C SER A 263 2.66 37.68 -1.98
N ARG A 264 3.47 37.41 -0.93
CA ARG A 264 3.44 38.20 0.31
C ARG A 264 3.76 39.67 0.06
N ALA A 265 4.79 39.96 -0.73
CA ALA A 265 5.19 41.34 -1.05
C ALA A 265 4.18 42.13 -1.91
N ARG A 266 3.16 41.49 -2.50
CA ARG A 266 2.08 42.19 -3.24
C ARG A 266 0.87 42.54 -2.38
N TYR A 267 0.77 41.94 -1.20
CA TYR A 267 -0.33 42.14 -0.25
C TYR A 267 0.18 42.73 1.08
N SER A 268 1.42 43.21 1.09
CA SER A 268 2.02 44.04 2.16
C SER A 268 2.06 45.48 1.66
#